data_AF-A0AAV1ZUM7-F1
#
_entry.id   AF-A0AAV1ZUM7-F1
#
_cell.length_a   1.000
_cell.length_b   1.000
_cell.length_c   1.000
_cell.angle_alpha   90.00
_cell.angle_beta   90.00
_cell.angle_gamma   90.00
#
_symmetry.space_group_name_H-M   'P 1'
#
loop_
_entity.id
_entity.type
_entity.pdbx_description
1 polymer ?
#
loop_
_entity_poly.entity_id
_entity_poly.type
_entity_poly.pdbx_seq_one_letter_code
_entity_poly.pdbx_strand_id
1 'polypeptide(L)'
;MVEISVTSTTDGICLSLTLSFICNEAFQKCLLLIPTFLVEKKFPYIQKQLQEEVKLLKEEHPNFDPVLAIVQVGAREDSNVYIRMKKKVAAEVGVTAKHVQLPRTLSENEILSEVQKLNDDPKIHGIIVQLPLDTDSPVDAKRITNAVSPSKDVDGICDENAGRLSHGELEGYFIACTPLGCLELIKRSGVTIKGSKAVVIGRSKIVGLPVALLLLWHHATVTVCHSRTQDLRSVVRDADIIVAAVGQAQMVKKDWVKPGAVVIDCGINSIKDETKKSGYRLVGDVDYDEVKEVASSITPVPGGVGPMTVIMLIKNTVYAAKQAAEKL
;
A
#
# COMPACT_ATOMS: atom_id res chain seq x y z
N MET A 1 39.18 8.08 10.69
CA MET A 1 38.67 9.40 10.25
C MET A 1 37.37 9.14 9.51
N VAL A 2 36.29 9.82 9.86
CA VAL A 2 35.04 9.77 9.08
C VAL A 2 35.13 10.92 8.09
N GLU A 3 35.27 10.63 6.80
CA GLU A 3 35.06 11.64 5.75
C GLU A 3 33.59 11.64 5.37
N ILE A 4 32.93 12.77 5.61
CA ILE A 4 31.57 13.03 5.16
C ILE A 4 31.69 13.93 3.94
N SER A 5 31.45 13.38 2.75
CA SER A 5 31.29 14.18 1.54
C SER A 5 29.82 14.51 1.34
N VAL A 6 29.48 15.80 1.40
CA VAL A 6 28.15 16.30 1.09
C VAL A 6 28.17 16.78 -0.36
N THR A 7 27.40 16.13 -1.24
CA THR A 7 27.18 16.62 -2.61
C THR A 7 25.75 17.11 -2.77
N SER A 8 25.65 18.38 -3.15
CA SER A 8 24.39 19.03 -3.52
C SER A 8 24.14 18.78 -5.01
N THR A 9 22.98 18.21 -5.34
CA THR A 9 22.45 18.22 -6.71
C THR A 9 21.09 18.90 -6.73
N THR A 10 20.60 19.24 -7.92
CA THR A 10 19.33 19.97 -8.12
C THR A 10 18.09 19.27 -7.56
N ASP A 11 18.18 17.97 -7.22
CA ASP A 11 17.07 17.14 -6.73
C ASP A 11 17.18 16.74 -5.25
N GLY A 12 18.18 17.23 -4.50
CA GLY A 12 18.33 16.99 -3.06
C GLY A 12 19.77 16.79 -2.59
N ILE A 13 19.94 16.63 -1.27
CA ILE A 13 21.24 16.39 -0.62
C ILE A 13 21.51 14.89 -0.60
N CYS A 14 22.57 14.44 -1.27
CA CYS A 14 23.04 13.06 -1.19
C CYS A 14 24.19 12.99 -0.17
N LEU A 15 24.04 12.16 0.86
CA LEU A 15 25.08 11.88 1.85
C LEU A 15 25.67 10.50 1.54
N SER A 16 26.92 10.44 1.08
CA SER A 16 27.68 9.19 1.02
C SER A 16 28.64 9.12 2.20
N LEU A 17 28.62 7.99 2.91
CA LEU A 17 29.52 7.68 4.03
C LEU A 17 30.43 6.54 3.60
N THR A 18 31.73 6.79 3.57
CA THR A 18 32.73 5.76 3.27
C THR A 18 33.50 5.49 4.57
N LEU A 19 33.31 4.32 5.16
CA LEU A 19 33.95 3.96 6.43
C LEU A 19 35.23 3.15 6.19
N SER A 20 36.36 3.67 6.69
CA SER A 20 37.54 2.88 6.98
C SER A 20 37.42 2.27 8.39
N PHE A 21 37.60 0.95 8.47
CA PHE A 21 37.38 0.09 9.65
C PHE A 21 38.08 0.57 10.93
N ILE A 22 37.30 0.92 11.96
CA ILE A 22 37.62 0.62 13.37
C ILE A 22 36.31 0.17 14.05
N CYS A 23 36.24 -1.11 14.38
CA CYS A 23 35.12 -1.73 15.10
C CYS A 23 35.12 -1.25 16.55
N ASN A 24 34.08 -0.52 16.97
CA ASN A 24 33.83 -0.27 18.39
C ASN A 24 32.31 -0.29 18.65
N GLU A 25 31.86 -1.08 19.65
CA GLU A 25 30.45 -1.33 19.96
C GLU A 25 29.64 -0.05 20.23
N ALA A 26 30.31 1.03 20.64
CA ALA A 26 29.70 2.35 20.82
C ALA A 26 29.20 2.97 19.49
N PHE A 27 29.84 2.69 18.36
CA PHE A 27 29.47 3.25 17.06
C PHE A 27 28.23 2.55 16.46
N GLN A 28 28.07 1.26 16.73
CA GLN A 28 26.87 0.48 16.38
C GLN A 28 25.64 0.99 17.15
N LYS A 29 25.81 1.43 18.40
CA LYS A 29 24.74 2.08 19.19
C LYS A 29 24.43 3.51 18.73
N CYS A 30 25.40 4.26 18.20
CA CYS A 30 25.14 5.61 17.69
C CYS A 30 24.40 5.62 16.34
N LEU A 31 24.56 4.60 15.49
CA LEU A 31 23.79 4.50 14.23
C LEU A 31 22.30 4.15 14.47
N LEU A 32 21.97 3.55 15.62
CA LEU A 32 20.60 3.20 16.04
C LEU A 32 19.75 4.41 16.49
N LEU A 33 20.34 5.62 16.58
CA LEU A 33 19.67 6.82 17.07
C LEU A 33 19.24 7.80 15.98
N ILE A 34 19.47 7.50 14.70
CA ILE A 34 18.90 8.26 13.59
C ILE A 34 17.68 7.48 13.10
N PRO A 35 16.45 8.03 13.21
CA PRO A 35 15.26 7.42 12.64
C PRO A 35 15.54 7.08 11.17
N THR A 36 15.46 5.80 10.82
CA THR A 36 15.57 5.42 9.41
C THR A 36 14.23 5.74 8.78
N PHE A 37 14.19 6.87 8.08
CA PHE A 37 12.98 7.31 7.40
C PHE A 37 12.69 6.39 6.22
N LEU A 38 11.49 5.80 6.18
CA LEU A 38 10.95 5.18 4.96
C LEU A 38 10.50 6.30 4.01
N VAL A 39 11.43 7.16 3.60
CA VAL A 39 11.17 8.30 2.71
C VAL A 39 11.71 7.98 1.34
N GLU A 40 11.01 7.10 0.64
CA GLU A 40 11.07 7.07 -0.82
C GLU A 40 9.65 7.23 -1.34
N LYS A 41 9.29 8.46 -1.73
CA LYS A 41 7.96 8.81 -2.24
C LYS A 41 7.53 8.03 -3.49
N LYS A 42 8.42 7.20 -4.08
CA LYS A 42 8.23 6.49 -5.36
C LYS A 42 8.76 5.06 -5.42
N PHE A 43 9.38 4.53 -4.36
CA PHE A 43 9.97 3.17 -4.29
C PHE A 43 10.54 2.63 -5.63
N PRO A 44 11.47 3.35 -6.27
CA PRO A 44 11.94 3.05 -7.63
C PRO A 44 12.57 1.67 -7.77
N TYR A 45 13.10 1.09 -6.68
CA TYR A 45 13.69 -0.24 -6.71
C TYR A 45 12.63 -1.34 -6.95
N ILE A 46 11.39 -1.24 -6.42
CA ILE A 46 10.33 -2.23 -6.71
C ILE A 46 9.91 -2.09 -8.17
N GLN A 47 9.72 -0.85 -8.62
CA GLN A 47 9.36 -0.59 -10.00
C GLN A 47 10.40 -1.18 -10.95
N LYS A 48 11.70 -1.00 -10.66
CA LYS A 48 12.78 -1.58 -11.46
C LYS A 48 12.82 -3.12 -11.42
N GLN A 49 12.54 -3.74 -10.27
CA GLN A 49 12.41 -5.20 -10.19
C GLN A 49 11.26 -5.70 -11.05
N LEU A 50 10.10 -5.06 -10.96
CA LEU A 50 8.93 -5.41 -11.77
C LEU A 50 9.17 -5.15 -13.26
N GLN A 51 9.89 -4.09 -13.63
CA GLN A 51 10.29 -3.84 -15.01
C GLN A 51 11.11 -5.00 -15.58
N GLU A 52 12.09 -5.50 -14.82
CA GLU A 52 12.89 -6.64 -15.26
C GLU A 52 12.04 -7.92 -15.35
N GLU A 53 11.14 -8.16 -14.38
CA GLU A 53 10.21 -9.30 -14.46
C GLU A 53 9.31 -9.25 -15.70
N VAL A 54 8.75 -8.09 -16.03
CA VAL A 54 7.92 -7.92 -17.23
C VAL A 54 8.74 -8.06 -18.51
N LYS A 55 9.98 -7.55 -18.51
CA LYS A 55 10.89 -7.70 -19.63
C LYS A 55 11.21 -9.17 -19.89
N LEU A 56 11.61 -9.92 -18.87
CA LEU A 56 11.89 -11.36 -18.97
C LEU A 56 10.65 -12.14 -19.46
N LEU A 57 9.47 -11.82 -18.91
CA LEU A 57 8.22 -12.44 -19.33
C LEU A 57 7.92 -12.22 -20.83
N LYS A 58 8.21 -11.03 -21.35
CA LYS A 58 8.06 -10.70 -22.78
C LYS A 58 9.13 -11.34 -23.66
N GLU A 59 10.34 -11.56 -23.14
CA GLU A 59 11.40 -12.29 -23.84
C GLU A 59 11.04 -13.79 -23.96
N GLU A 60 10.49 -14.38 -22.90
CA GLU A 60 10.02 -15.77 -22.88
C GLU A 60 8.76 -15.97 -23.72
N HIS A 61 7.83 -15.00 -23.71
CA HIS A 61 6.57 -15.04 -24.45
C HIS A 61 6.36 -13.77 -25.30
N PRO A 62 6.94 -13.69 -26.53
CA PRO A 62 6.95 -12.46 -27.33
C PRO A 62 5.59 -11.87 -27.71
N ASN A 63 4.53 -12.67 -27.72
CA ASN A 63 3.16 -12.24 -28.04
C ASN A 63 2.29 -11.99 -26.79
N PHE A 64 2.90 -12.02 -25.61
CA PHE A 64 2.21 -11.85 -24.33
C PHE A 64 2.50 -10.47 -23.74
N ASP A 65 1.45 -9.78 -23.28
CA ASP A 65 1.57 -8.46 -22.67
C ASP A 65 0.76 -8.42 -21.38
N PRO A 66 1.36 -8.10 -20.22
CA PRO A 66 0.61 -7.91 -18.98
C PRO A 66 -0.38 -6.75 -19.11
N VAL A 67 -1.64 -6.98 -18.75
CA VAL A 67 -2.72 -6.00 -18.88
C VAL A 67 -3.52 -5.86 -17.59
N LEU A 68 -3.60 -4.63 -17.10
CA LEU A 68 -4.48 -4.18 -16.03
C LEU A 68 -5.71 -3.47 -16.62
N ALA A 69 -6.91 -3.96 -16.32
CA ALA A 69 -8.15 -3.24 -16.55
C ALA A 69 -8.56 -2.43 -15.30
N ILE A 70 -8.76 -1.12 -15.48
CA ILE A 70 -9.25 -0.21 -14.43
C ILE A 70 -10.68 0.18 -14.78
N VAL A 71 -11.64 -0.33 -14.02
CA VAL A 71 -13.07 0.01 -14.18
C VAL A 71 -13.39 1.23 -13.33
N GLN A 72 -13.80 2.33 -13.97
CA GLN A 72 -14.28 3.54 -13.31
C GLN A 72 -15.75 3.71 -13.64
N VAL A 73 -16.59 3.98 -12.65
CA VAL A 73 -17.97 4.47 -12.88
C VAL A 73 -18.01 5.95 -12.53
N GLY A 74 -18.50 6.77 -13.46
CA GLY A 74 -18.54 8.22 -13.33
C GLY A 74 -17.20 8.91 -13.60
N ALA A 75 -16.97 10.06 -12.96
CA ALA A 75 -15.85 10.94 -13.32
C ALA A 75 -15.28 11.75 -12.13
N ARG A 76 -15.44 11.26 -10.90
CA ARG A 76 -14.93 11.96 -9.70
C ARG A 76 -13.46 12.34 -9.82
N GLU A 77 -13.12 13.58 -9.45
CA GLU A 77 -11.76 14.08 -9.63
C GLU A 77 -10.73 13.38 -8.75
N ASP A 78 -11.11 12.98 -7.53
CA ASP A 78 -10.25 12.19 -6.65
C ASP A 78 -9.89 10.83 -7.29
N SER A 79 -10.88 10.11 -7.83
CA SER A 79 -10.68 8.89 -8.60
C SER A 79 -9.78 9.12 -9.82
N ASN A 80 -9.98 10.21 -10.57
CA ASN A 80 -9.16 10.53 -11.75
C ASN A 80 -7.67 10.70 -11.39
N VAL A 81 -7.36 11.36 -10.27
CA VAL A 81 -5.98 11.51 -9.79
C VAL A 81 -5.34 10.14 -9.54
N TYR A 82 -6.03 9.24 -8.82
CA TYR A 82 -5.51 7.90 -8.52
C TYR A 82 -5.36 7.03 -9.77
N ILE A 83 -6.32 7.09 -10.69
CA ILE A 83 -6.27 6.35 -11.96
C ILE A 83 -5.07 6.82 -12.80
N ARG A 84 -4.83 8.14 -12.90
CA ARG A 84 -3.64 8.68 -13.57
C ARG A 84 -2.35 8.12 -12.97
N MET A 85 -2.27 8.03 -11.65
CA MET A 85 -1.11 7.45 -10.96
C MET A 85 -0.93 5.96 -11.25
N LYS A 86 -2.00 5.17 -11.21
CA LYS A 86 -1.99 3.73 -11.55
C LYS A 86 -1.51 3.50 -12.99
N LYS A 87 -2.07 4.24 -13.95
CA LYS A 87 -1.67 4.15 -15.37
C LYS A 87 -0.21 4.54 -15.58
N LYS A 88 0.26 5.57 -14.89
CA LYS A 88 1.66 6.01 -14.96
C LYS A 88 2.60 4.92 -14.46
N VAL A 89 2.36 4.37 -13.28
CA VAL A 89 3.23 3.31 -12.71
C VAL A 89 3.16 2.02 -13.55
N ALA A 90 1.98 1.65 -14.05
CA ALA A 90 1.83 0.53 -14.97
C ALA A 90 2.71 0.70 -16.23
N ALA A 91 2.63 1.87 -16.88
CA ALA A 91 3.43 2.18 -18.06
C ALA A 91 4.93 2.21 -17.76
N GLU A 92 5.34 2.77 -16.62
CA GLU A 92 6.74 2.74 -16.15
C GLU A 92 7.24 1.30 -15.98
N VAL A 93 6.40 0.37 -15.51
CA VAL A 93 6.75 -1.05 -15.31
C VAL A 93 6.67 -1.87 -16.61
N GLY A 94 6.04 -1.35 -17.66
CA GLY A 94 5.81 -2.07 -18.92
C GLY A 94 4.52 -2.90 -18.94
N VAL A 95 3.58 -2.61 -18.03
CA VAL A 95 2.22 -3.17 -17.97
C VAL A 95 1.26 -2.25 -18.71
N THR A 96 0.44 -2.81 -19.61
CA THR A 96 -0.60 -2.06 -20.32
C THR A 96 -1.79 -1.80 -19.39
N ALA A 97 -2.16 -0.53 -19.20
CA ALA A 97 -3.32 -0.15 -18.39
C ALA A 97 -4.51 0.26 -19.28
N LYS A 98 -5.53 -0.59 -19.35
CA LYS A 98 -6.81 -0.34 -20.02
C LYS A 98 -7.77 0.37 -19.08
N HIS A 99 -8.13 1.61 -19.40
CA HIS A 99 -9.10 2.37 -18.61
C HIS A 99 -10.50 2.19 -19.19
N VAL A 100 -11.41 1.58 -18.43
CA VAL A 100 -12.82 1.36 -18.78
C VAL A 100 -13.65 2.36 -17.99
N GLN A 101 -14.01 3.48 -18.61
CA GLN A 101 -14.83 4.50 -17.98
C GLN A 101 -16.30 4.29 -18.35
N LEU A 102 -17.12 4.01 -17.35
CA LEU A 102 -18.55 3.74 -17.45
C LEU A 102 -19.36 4.97 -17.01
N PRO A 103 -20.49 5.27 -17.67
CA PRO A 103 -21.30 6.42 -17.31
C PRO A 103 -22.03 6.22 -15.97
N ARG A 104 -22.33 7.34 -15.29
CA ARG A 104 -23.06 7.37 -14.00
C ARG A 104 -24.47 6.78 -14.09
N THR A 105 -25.01 6.70 -15.30
CA THR A 105 -26.36 6.24 -15.63
C THR A 105 -26.50 4.72 -15.71
N LEU A 106 -25.39 3.96 -15.73
CA LEU A 106 -25.49 2.50 -15.78
C LEU A 106 -26.15 1.95 -14.51
N SER A 107 -27.04 0.99 -14.71
CA SER A 107 -27.56 0.13 -13.66
C SER A 107 -26.50 -0.84 -13.15
N GLU A 108 -26.73 -1.40 -11.97
CA GLU A 108 -25.87 -2.43 -11.38
C GLU A 108 -25.66 -3.63 -12.31
N ASN A 109 -26.71 -4.11 -12.99
CA ASN A 109 -26.61 -5.25 -13.91
C ASN A 109 -25.77 -4.93 -15.15
N GLU A 110 -25.81 -3.69 -15.65
CA GLU A 110 -24.97 -3.26 -16.76
C GLU A 110 -23.49 -3.18 -16.33
N ILE A 111 -23.21 -2.65 -15.14
CA ILE A 111 -21.84 -2.64 -14.58
C ILE A 111 -21.33 -4.08 -14.41
N LEU A 112 -22.16 -5.00 -13.89
CA LEU A 112 -21.81 -6.42 -13.77
C LEU A 112 -21.50 -7.06 -15.13
N SER A 113 -22.27 -6.71 -16.18
CA SER A 113 -22.02 -7.18 -17.54
C SER A 113 -20.66 -6.70 -18.07
N GLU A 114 -20.29 -5.44 -17.81
CA GLU A 114 -18.98 -4.91 -18.19
C GLU A 114 -17.83 -5.60 -17.43
N VAL A 115 -18.00 -5.88 -16.13
CA VAL A 115 -17.02 -6.66 -15.35
C VAL A 115 -16.90 -8.09 -15.90
N GLN A 116 -18.03 -8.72 -16.27
CA GLN A 116 -18.03 -10.06 -16.83
C GLN A 116 -17.28 -10.13 -18.17
N LYS A 117 -17.44 -9.15 -19.05
CA LYS A 117 -16.66 -9.07 -20.31
C LYS A 117 -15.14 -9.05 -20.04
N LEU A 118 -14.69 -8.39 -18.97
CA LEU A 118 -13.28 -8.36 -18.57
C LEU A 118 -12.82 -9.68 -17.95
N ASN A 119 -13.70 -10.36 -17.20
CA ASN A 119 -13.43 -11.70 -16.69
C ASN A 119 -13.20 -12.69 -17.84
N ASP A 120 -14.00 -12.61 -18.89
CA ASP A 120 -13.95 -13.55 -20.01
C ASP A 120 -12.86 -13.23 -21.04
N ASP A 121 -12.28 -12.02 -21.01
CA ASP A 121 -11.21 -11.60 -21.93
C ASP A 121 -9.86 -12.22 -21.51
N PRO A 122 -9.29 -13.18 -22.27
CA PRO A 122 -8.01 -13.80 -21.93
C PRO A 122 -6.82 -12.83 -22.02
N LYS A 123 -6.98 -11.66 -22.63
CA LYS A 123 -5.94 -10.62 -22.69
C LYS A 123 -5.89 -9.76 -21.43
N ILE A 124 -6.90 -9.84 -20.56
CA ILE A 124 -6.95 -9.10 -19.29
C ILE A 124 -6.45 -10.01 -18.17
N HIS A 125 -5.42 -9.57 -17.46
CA HIS A 125 -4.76 -10.35 -16.42
C HIS A 125 -5.18 -9.88 -15.02
N GLY A 126 -5.34 -8.57 -14.85
CA GLY A 126 -5.82 -7.97 -13.61
C GLY A 126 -6.99 -7.02 -13.86
N ILE A 127 -7.93 -7.00 -12.93
CA ILE A 127 -9.08 -6.09 -12.91
C ILE A 127 -9.10 -5.39 -11.56
N ILE A 128 -9.29 -4.08 -11.59
CA ILE A 128 -9.62 -3.28 -10.40
C ILE A 128 -10.87 -2.45 -10.66
N VAL A 129 -11.79 -2.46 -9.70
CA VAL A 129 -12.95 -1.57 -9.69
C VAL A 129 -12.61 -0.36 -8.82
N GLN A 130 -12.50 0.82 -9.43
CA GLN A 130 -12.16 2.04 -8.72
C GLN A 130 -13.33 2.46 -7.82
N LEU A 131 -13.07 2.48 -6.51
CA LEU A 131 -14.00 2.97 -5.50
C LEU A 131 -13.69 4.42 -5.08
N PRO A 132 -14.69 5.17 -4.58
CA PRO A 132 -16.11 4.81 -4.57
C PRO A 132 -16.73 4.86 -5.98
N LEU A 133 -17.80 4.10 -6.20
CA LEU A 133 -18.59 4.19 -7.42
C LEU A 133 -19.35 5.53 -7.45
N ASP A 134 -19.30 6.22 -8.59
CA ASP A 134 -20.07 7.45 -8.83
C ASP A 134 -21.22 7.16 -9.78
N THR A 135 -22.39 6.89 -9.19
CA THR A 135 -23.60 6.46 -9.90
C THR A 135 -24.75 7.41 -9.59
N ASP A 136 -25.70 7.52 -10.53
CA ASP A 136 -26.94 8.28 -10.32
C ASP A 136 -27.99 7.49 -9.53
N SER A 137 -27.85 6.16 -9.48
CA SER A 137 -28.70 5.26 -8.71
C SER A 137 -27.88 4.44 -7.69
N PRO A 138 -28.47 3.99 -6.57
CA PRO A 138 -27.75 3.15 -5.61
C PRO A 138 -27.27 1.85 -6.25
N VAL A 139 -25.98 1.55 -6.08
CA VAL A 139 -25.32 0.32 -6.53
C VAL A 139 -24.57 -0.29 -5.35
N ASP A 140 -24.72 -1.60 -5.16
CA ASP A 140 -23.93 -2.35 -4.19
C ASP A 140 -22.50 -2.55 -4.72
N ALA A 141 -21.61 -1.65 -4.30
CA ALA A 141 -20.19 -1.74 -4.63
C ALA A 141 -19.58 -3.10 -4.27
N LYS A 142 -20.05 -3.76 -3.19
CA LYS A 142 -19.55 -5.07 -2.78
C LYS A 142 -19.93 -6.14 -3.81
N ARG A 143 -21.15 -6.08 -4.34
CA ARG A 143 -21.61 -6.99 -5.41
C ARG A 143 -20.76 -6.81 -6.66
N ILE A 144 -20.42 -5.57 -7.04
CA ILE A 144 -19.55 -5.29 -8.18
C ILE A 144 -18.13 -5.82 -7.96
N THR A 145 -17.52 -5.56 -6.80
CA THR A 145 -16.15 -6.03 -6.51
C THR A 145 -16.07 -7.55 -6.41
N ASN A 146 -17.11 -8.21 -5.86
CA ASN A 146 -17.18 -9.68 -5.80
C ASN A 146 -17.45 -10.35 -7.16
N ALA A 147 -17.90 -9.59 -8.17
CA ALA A 147 -18.08 -10.12 -9.51
C ALA A 147 -16.76 -10.22 -10.29
N VAL A 148 -15.69 -9.57 -9.82
CA VAL A 148 -14.35 -9.77 -10.38
C VAL A 148 -13.89 -11.20 -10.09
N SER A 149 -13.44 -11.91 -11.12
CA SER A 149 -12.90 -13.27 -10.95
C SER A 149 -11.78 -13.26 -9.91
N PRO A 150 -11.76 -14.18 -8.92
CA PRO A 150 -10.70 -14.26 -7.93
C PRO A 150 -9.29 -14.33 -8.56
N SER A 151 -9.17 -14.96 -9.74
CA SER A 151 -7.91 -15.08 -10.50
C SER A 151 -7.47 -13.80 -11.20
N LYS A 152 -8.33 -12.77 -11.27
CA LYS A 152 -8.04 -11.45 -11.84
C LYS A 152 -8.23 -10.30 -10.84
N ASP A 153 -8.65 -10.58 -9.60
CA ASP A 153 -8.88 -9.59 -8.55
C ASP A 153 -7.55 -9.09 -7.96
N VAL A 154 -6.81 -8.33 -8.74
CA VAL A 154 -5.49 -7.80 -8.37
C VAL A 154 -5.57 -6.73 -7.28
N ASP A 155 -6.77 -6.22 -6.98
CA ASP A 155 -6.99 -5.36 -5.81
C ASP A 155 -7.21 -6.17 -4.52
N GLY A 156 -7.47 -7.48 -4.62
CA GLY A 156 -7.52 -8.44 -3.52
C GLY A 156 -8.66 -8.19 -2.53
N ILE A 157 -9.77 -7.60 -2.98
CA ILE A 157 -10.88 -7.17 -2.12
C ILE A 157 -12.15 -8.01 -2.27
N CYS A 158 -12.17 -9.02 -3.15
CA CYS A 158 -13.30 -9.95 -3.20
C CYS A 158 -13.34 -10.83 -1.94
N ASP A 159 -14.54 -11.27 -1.57
CA ASP A 159 -14.76 -12.06 -0.35
C ASP A 159 -13.96 -13.38 -0.36
N GLU A 160 -13.76 -14.00 -1.54
CA GLU A 160 -12.97 -15.24 -1.66
C GLU A 160 -11.50 -14.99 -1.28
N ASN A 161 -10.85 -13.99 -1.87
CA ASN A 161 -9.47 -13.63 -1.58
C ASN A 161 -9.29 -13.18 -0.12
N ALA A 162 -10.24 -12.43 0.42
CA ALA A 162 -10.27 -12.06 1.83
C ALA A 162 -10.41 -13.30 2.74
N GLY A 163 -11.24 -14.27 2.36
CA GLY A 163 -11.40 -15.54 3.04
C GLY A 163 -10.12 -16.37 3.04
N ARG A 164 -9.44 -16.52 1.91
CA ARG A 164 -8.14 -17.21 1.81
C ARG A 164 -7.10 -16.63 2.77
N LEU A 165 -7.01 -15.31 2.84
CA LEU A 165 -6.15 -14.64 3.84
C LEU A 165 -6.56 -14.97 5.28
N SER A 166 -7.85 -15.06 5.59
CA SER A 166 -8.28 -15.44 6.93
C SER A 166 -7.92 -16.87 7.32
N HIS A 167 -7.76 -17.77 6.35
CA HIS A 167 -7.31 -19.15 6.56
C HIS A 167 -5.78 -19.30 6.55
N GLY A 168 -5.05 -18.20 6.34
CA GLY A 168 -3.59 -18.19 6.33
C GLY A 168 -2.95 -18.59 5.02
N GLU A 169 -3.70 -18.48 3.91
CA GLU A 169 -3.23 -19.07 2.66
C GLU A 169 -2.05 -18.35 2.01
N LEU A 170 -1.66 -17.09 2.25
CA LEU A 170 -0.54 -16.28 1.71
C LEU A 170 -0.03 -16.37 0.24
N GLU A 171 -0.20 -17.47 -0.51
CA GLU A 171 0.31 -17.75 -1.86
C GLU A 171 -0.83 -18.26 -2.75
N GLY A 172 -0.70 -18.12 -4.08
CA GLY A 172 -1.69 -18.65 -5.02
C GLY A 172 -2.95 -17.79 -5.22
N TYR A 173 -3.10 -16.67 -4.52
CA TYR A 173 -4.21 -15.71 -4.65
C TYR A 173 -3.75 -14.27 -4.36
N PHE A 174 -4.66 -13.29 -4.48
CA PHE A 174 -4.33 -11.89 -4.28
C PHE A 174 -4.69 -11.41 -2.88
N ILE A 175 -3.74 -10.71 -2.25
CA ILE A 175 -3.97 -9.97 -1.02
C ILE A 175 -4.17 -8.50 -1.37
N ALA A 176 -5.05 -7.82 -0.63
CA ALA A 176 -5.34 -6.42 -0.87
C ALA A 176 -4.09 -5.52 -0.88
N CYS A 177 -4.07 -4.57 -1.81
CA CYS A 177 -2.89 -3.77 -2.13
C CYS A 177 -2.36 -2.94 -0.96
N THR A 178 -3.25 -2.28 -0.21
CA THR A 178 -2.85 -1.45 0.94
C THR A 178 -2.26 -2.30 2.08
N PRO A 179 -2.89 -3.42 2.49
CA PRO A 179 -2.29 -4.36 3.42
C PRO A 179 -0.92 -4.90 3.00
N LEU A 180 -0.76 -5.32 1.74
CA LEU A 180 0.53 -5.73 1.20
C LEU A 180 1.57 -4.61 1.28
N GLY A 181 1.16 -3.37 0.98
CA GLY A 181 2.02 -2.21 1.05
C GLY A 181 2.49 -1.93 2.47
N CYS A 182 1.60 -2.06 3.46
CA CYS A 182 1.96 -1.95 4.87
C CYS A 182 2.98 -3.02 5.27
N LEU A 183 2.74 -4.28 4.90
CA LEU A 183 3.65 -5.39 5.20
C LEU A 183 5.03 -5.18 4.55
N GLU A 184 5.09 -4.74 3.31
CA GLU A 184 6.36 -4.43 2.62
C GLU A 184 7.12 -3.30 3.32
N LEU A 185 6.43 -2.23 3.72
CA LEU A 185 7.03 -1.12 4.46
C LEU A 185 7.54 -1.55 5.84
N ILE A 186 6.83 -2.44 6.52
CA ILE A 186 7.27 -3.04 7.79
C ILE A 186 8.54 -3.87 7.56
N LYS A 187 8.56 -4.75 6.56
CA LYS A 187 9.77 -5.54 6.23
C LYS A 187 10.98 -4.64 5.96
N ARG A 188 10.76 -3.51 5.30
CA ARG A 188 11.81 -2.52 4.96
C ARG A 188 12.33 -1.72 6.11
N SER A 189 11.53 -1.52 7.16
CA SER A 189 12.02 -0.90 8.39
C SER A 189 13.09 -1.73 9.10
N GLY A 190 13.24 -3.01 8.75
CA GLY A 190 14.19 -3.94 9.38
C GLY A 190 13.70 -4.53 10.70
N VAL A 191 12.48 -4.19 11.16
CA VAL A 191 11.90 -4.80 12.36
C VAL A 191 11.62 -6.29 12.14
N THR A 192 11.92 -7.09 13.14
CA THR A 192 11.55 -8.52 13.13
C THR A 192 10.07 -8.65 13.47
N ILE A 193 9.26 -9.10 12.51
CA ILE A 193 7.80 -9.28 12.71
C ILE A 193 7.52 -10.48 13.64
N LYS A 194 8.26 -11.58 13.47
CA LYS A 194 8.07 -12.81 14.26
C LYS A 194 8.31 -12.54 15.75
N GLY A 195 7.29 -12.82 16.56
CA GLY A 195 7.32 -12.62 18.02
C GLY A 195 7.08 -11.18 18.49
N SER A 196 6.98 -10.22 17.57
CA SER A 196 6.71 -8.81 17.90
C SER A 196 5.28 -8.61 18.40
N LYS A 197 5.06 -7.57 19.20
CA LYS A 197 3.72 -7.06 19.53
C LYS A 197 3.29 -6.08 18.44
N ALA A 198 2.27 -6.44 17.68
CA ALA A 198 1.70 -5.56 16.66
C ALA A 198 0.32 -5.04 17.10
N VAL A 199 0.09 -3.74 16.94
CA VAL A 199 -1.22 -3.12 17.16
C VAL A 199 -1.72 -2.53 15.85
N VAL A 200 -2.91 -2.96 15.44
CA VAL A 200 -3.62 -2.39 14.29
C VAL A 200 -4.80 -1.57 14.80
N ILE A 201 -4.76 -0.26 14.57
CA ILE A 201 -5.82 0.67 14.94
C ILE A 201 -6.74 0.84 13.74
N GLY A 202 -7.91 0.22 13.80
CA GLY A 202 -8.86 0.13 12.69
C GLY A 202 -9.10 -1.32 12.28
N ARG A 203 -10.34 -1.61 11.87
CA ARG A 203 -10.80 -2.97 11.50
C ARG A 203 -11.62 -2.98 10.21
N SER A 204 -11.33 -2.04 9.32
CA SER A 204 -12.00 -2.00 8.01
C SER A 204 -11.70 -3.27 7.23
N LYS A 205 -12.63 -3.65 6.34
CA LYS A 205 -12.49 -4.85 5.48
C LYS A 205 -11.32 -4.73 4.49
N ILE A 206 -10.98 -3.51 4.09
CA ILE A 206 -9.98 -3.23 3.04
C ILE A 206 -8.56 -3.08 3.61
N VAL A 207 -8.42 -2.55 4.84
CA VAL A 207 -7.11 -2.22 5.41
C VAL A 207 -6.88 -2.89 6.76
N GLY A 208 -7.63 -2.49 7.79
CA GLY A 208 -7.30 -2.84 9.17
C GLY A 208 -7.30 -4.36 9.43
N LEU A 209 -8.38 -5.05 9.06
CA LEU A 209 -8.47 -6.50 9.31
C LEU A 209 -7.46 -7.30 8.46
N PRO A 210 -7.30 -7.08 7.15
CA PRO A 210 -6.27 -7.77 6.37
C PRO A 210 -4.84 -7.52 6.84
N VAL A 211 -4.48 -6.29 7.26
CA VAL A 211 -3.16 -6.02 7.84
C VAL A 211 -2.93 -6.83 9.11
N ALA A 212 -3.94 -6.88 9.99
CA ALA A 212 -3.86 -7.66 11.22
C ALA A 212 -3.63 -9.16 10.93
N LEU A 213 -4.34 -9.71 9.93
CA LEU A 213 -4.16 -11.10 9.50
C LEU A 213 -2.76 -11.33 8.90
N LEU A 214 -2.25 -10.43 8.06
CA LEU A 214 -0.89 -10.55 7.53
C LEU A 214 0.15 -10.58 8.64
N LEU A 215 0.04 -9.69 9.63
CA LEU A 215 0.97 -9.65 10.75
C LEU A 215 0.88 -10.92 11.60
N LEU A 216 -0.33 -11.44 11.81
CA LEU A 216 -0.58 -12.71 12.50
C LEU A 216 0.09 -13.88 11.76
N TRP A 217 -0.10 -13.99 10.45
CA TRP A 217 0.51 -15.05 9.63
C TRP A 217 2.03 -14.88 9.47
N HIS A 218 2.55 -13.67 9.66
CA HIS A 218 3.98 -13.41 9.84
C HIS A 218 4.46 -13.56 11.31
N HIS A 219 3.66 -14.24 12.14
CA HIS A 219 3.97 -14.66 13.51
C HIS A 219 4.12 -13.52 14.53
N ALA A 220 3.50 -12.37 14.31
CA ALA A 220 3.35 -11.35 15.35
C ALA A 220 2.23 -11.73 16.34
N THR A 221 2.33 -11.24 17.58
CA THR A 221 1.19 -11.18 18.50
C THR A 221 0.39 -9.93 18.16
N VAL A 222 -0.82 -10.10 17.61
CA VAL A 222 -1.60 -8.98 17.06
C VAL A 222 -2.75 -8.58 17.98
N THR A 223 -2.87 -7.27 18.27
CA THR A 223 -4.04 -6.66 18.92
C THR A 223 -4.75 -5.72 17.95
N VAL A 224 -6.04 -5.95 17.70
CA VAL A 224 -6.85 -5.08 16.84
C VAL A 224 -7.67 -4.11 17.69
N CYS A 225 -7.47 -2.82 17.46
CA CYS A 225 -8.17 -1.74 18.14
C CYS A 225 -9.26 -1.11 17.25
N HIS A 226 -10.27 -0.50 17.86
CA HIS A 226 -11.35 0.21 17.17
C HIS A 226 -11.98 1.26 18.08
N SER A 227 -13.01 1.95 17.58
CA SER A 227 -13.74 3.03 18.29
C SER A 227 -14.40 2.66 19.62
N ARG A 228 -14.34 1.39 20.03
CA ARG A 228 -14.89 0.89 21.31
C ARG A 228 -13.81 0.26 22.19
N THR A 229 -12.55 0.35 21.79
CA THR A 229 -11.41 -0.06 22.62
C THR A 229 -11.31 0.90 23.81
N GLN A 230 -11.37 0.35 25.02
CA GLN A 230 -11.13 1.12 26.23
C GLN A 230 -9.62 1.36 26.39
N ASP A 231 -9.26 2.56 26.84
CA ASP A 231 -7.87 2.98 27.03
C ASP A 231 -6.95 2.62 25.85
N LEU A 232 -7.33 3.09 24.65
CA LEU A 232 -6.58 2.87 23.41
C LEU A 232 -5.09 3.22 23.56
N ARG A 233 -4.77 4.28 24.31
CA ARG A 233 -3.40 4.72 24.58
C ARG A 233 -2.58 3.63 25.28
N SER A 234 -3.12 3.00 26.32
CA SER A 234 -2.43 1.92 27.03
C SER A 234 -2.12 0.73 26.13
N VAL A 235 -3.06 0.37 25.25
CA VAL A 235 -2.93 -0.78 24.33
C VAL A 235 -1.82 -0.54 23.30
N VAL A 236 -1.73 0.68 22.75
CA VAL A 236 -0.76 1.03 21.72
C VAL A 236 0.67 1.16 22.29
N ARG A 237 0.80 1.56 23.56
CA ARG A 237 2.09 1.90 24.19
C ARG A 237 3.10 0.76 24.28
N ASP A 238 2.66 -0.49 24.23
CA ASP A 238 3.53 -1.67 24.31
C ASP A 238 3.88 -2.25 22.94
N ALA A 239 3.38 -1.68 21.84
CA ALA A 239 3.53 -2.21 20.49
C ALA A 239 4.93 -1.95 19.92
N ASP A 240 5.52 -2.97 19.29
CA ASP A 240 6.72 -2.85 18.46
C ASP A 240 6.37 -2.36 17.05
N ILE A 241 5.17 -2.70 16.57
CA ILE A 241 4.64 -2.33 15.26
C ILE A 241 3.26 -1.72 15.45
N ILE A 242 3.03 -0.52 14.93
CA ILE A 242 1.75 0.18 14.97
C ILE A 242 1.29 0.43 13.54
N VAL A 243 0.08 0.00 13.20
CA VAL A 243 -0.58 0.37 11.94
C VAL A 243 -1.84 1.17 12.24
N ALA A 244 -1.89 2.43 11.82
CA ALA A 244 -3.04 3.30 11.97
C ALA A 244 -3.84 3.40 10.67
N ALA A 245 -5.12 3.01 10.70
CA ALA A 245 -6.02 2.99 9.55
C ALA A 245 -7.47 3.29 9.97
N VAL A 246 -7.69 4.47 10.55
CA VAL A 246 -8.96 4.94 11.12
C VAL A 246 -9.56 6.14 10.42
N GLY A 247 -8.81 6.90 9.61
CA GLY A 247 -9.29 8.12 8.98
C GLY A 247 -9.64 9.21 10.00
N GLN A 248 -8.75 9.40 10.99
CA GLN A 248 -8.87 10.41 12.04
C GLN A 248 -7.56 11.19 12.12
N ALA A 249 -7.57 12.42 11.62
CA ALA A 249 -6.39 13.25 11.49
C ALA A 249 -5.58 13.34 12.80
N GLN A 250 -4.31 12.91 12.74
CA GLN A 250 -3.32 13.05 13.81
C GLN A 250 -3.80 12.53 15.19
N MET A 251 -4.62 11.48 15.21
CA MET A 251 -5.16 10.89 16.45
C MET A 251 -4.07 10.22 17.29
N VAL A 252 -3.14 9.49 16.66
CA VAL A 252 -2.06 8.79 17.38
C VAL A 252 -0.96 9.79 17.74
N LYS A 253 -0.72 9.96 19.04
CA LYS A 253 0.24 10.94 19.60
C LYS A 253 1.55 10.30 20.04
N LYS A 254 2.59 11.12 20.21
CA LYS A 254 3.94 10.71 20.61
C LYS A 254 3.97 9.81 21.85
N ASP A 255 3.19 10.16 22.86
CA ASP A 255 3.12 9.47 24.15
C ASP A 255 2.35 8.13 24.11
N TRP A 256 1.77 7.77 22.96
CA TRP A 256 1.17 6.47 22.70
C TRP A 256 2.18 5.48 22.11
N VAL A 257 3.32 5.97 21.59
CA VAL A 257 4.25 5.19 20.79
C VAL A 257 5.42 4.73 21.66
N LYS A 258 5.68 3.43 21.66
CA LYS A 258 6.87 2.84 22.30
C LYS A 258 8.13 3.40 21.64
N PRO A 259 9.15 3.85 22.40
CA PRO A 259 10.45 4.19 21.84
C PRO A 259 11.02 3.06 20.99
N GLY A 260 11.38 3.37 19.75
CA GLY A 260 11.90 2.42 18.77
C GLY A 260 10.84 1.62 18.00
N ALA A 261 9.54 1.89 18.18
CA ALA A 261 8.49 1.23 17.40
C ALA A 261 8.51 1.63 15.92
N VAL A 262 7.99 0.74 15.07
CA VAL A 262 7.71 1.02 13.65
C VAL A 262 6.26 1.46 13.51
N VAL A 263 6.04 2.59 12.85
CA VAL A 263 4.72 3.20 12.68
C VAL A 263 4.33 3.30 11.20
N ILE A 264 3.26 2.63 10.82
CA ILE A 264 2.66 2.69 9.49
C ILE A 264 1.35 3.47 9.56
N ASP A 265 1.28 4.55 8.81
CA ASP A 265 0.14 5.47 8.74
C ASP A 265 -0.56 5.33 7.39
N CYS A 266 -1.76 4.74 7.42
CA CYS A 266 -2.63 4.56 6.25
C CYS A 266 -3.63 5.71 6.10
N GLY A 267 -3.67 6.66 7.03
CA GLY A 267 -4.63 7.75 7.05
C GLY A 267 -4.42 8.71 5.88
N ILE A 268 -5.53 9.17 5.30
CA ILE A 268 -5.53 10.23 4.30
C ILE A 268 -6.65 11.20 4.69
N ASN A 269 -6.29 12.23 5.44
CA ASN A 269 -7.20 13.21 6.00
C ASN A 269 -6.90 14.59 5.40
N SER A 270 -7.94 15.30 4.96
CA SER A 270 -7.81 16.68 4.47
C SER A 270 -8.08 17.66 5.60
N ILE A 271 -7.12 18.53 5.91
CA ILE A 271 -7.28 19.60 6.90
C ILE A 271 -7.01 20.96 6.25
N LYS A 272 -7.69 22.00 6.74
CA LYS A 272 -7.52 23.37 6.21
C LYS A 272 -6.08 23.84 6.40
N ASP A 273 -5.53 24.45 5.36
CA ASP A 273 -4.19 25.03 5.35
C ASP A 273 -4.13 26.14 4.30
N GLU A 274 -4.17 27.39 4.78
CA GLU A 274 -4.14 28.60 3.95
C GLU A 274 -2.82 28.77 3.19
N THR A 275 -1.76 28.06 3.60
CA THR A 275 -0.46 28.09 2.89
C THR A 275 -0.46 27.25 1.62
N LYS A 276 -1.47 26.37 1.41
CA LYS A 276 -1.61 25.55 0.21
C LYS A 276 -2.52 26.22 -0.81
N LYS A 277 -2.18 26.09 -2.09
CA LYS A 277 -3.04 26.56 -3.21
C LYS A 277 -4.45 25.97 -3.17
N SER A 278 -4.60 24.74 -2.70
CA SER A 278 -5.89 24.06 -2.52
C SER A 278 -6.69 24.57 -1.31
N GLY A 279 -6.09 25.33 -0.39
CA GLY A 279 -6.66 25.66 0.92
C GLY A 279 -6.66 24.50 1.91
N TYR A 280 -6.09 23.36 1.53
CA TYR A 280 -6.05 22.13 2.32
C TYR A 280 -4.72 21.39 2.16
N ARG A 281 -4.25 20.75 3.23
CA ARG A 281 -3.15 19.78 3.22
C ARG A 281 -3.63 18.39 3.63
N LEU A 282 -2.96 17.36 3.11
CA LEU A 282 -3.17 15.97 3.53
C LEU A 282 -2.31 15.65 4.75
N VAL A 283 -2.91 15.01 5.74
CA VAL A 283 -2.24 14.45 6.92
C VAL A 283 -2.74 13.03 7.19
N GLY A 284 -1.94 12.26 7.91
CA GLY A 284 -2.28 10.90 8.27
C GLY A 284 -3.09 10.81 9.57
N ASP A 285 -3.24 9.58 10.06
CA ASP A 285 -3.87 9.28 11.34
C ASP A 285 -2.90 9.47 12.52
N VAL A 286 -1.61 9.66 12.23
CA VAL A 286 -0.53 9.82 13.20
C VAL A 286 -0.02 11.25 13.21
N ASP A 287 0.29 11.77 14.39
CA ASP A 287 0.97 13.05 14.53
C ASP A 287 2.45 12.94 14.15
N TYR A 288 2.71 12.97 12.84
CA TYR A 288 4.01 12.65 12.25
C TYR A 288 5.18 13.42 12.88
N ASP A 289 5.02 14.73 13.10
CA ASP A 289 6.11 15.58 13.58
C ASP A 289 6.54 15.27 15.00
N GLU A 290 5.64 14.82 15.87
CA GLU A 290 6.01 14.42 17.23
C GLU A 290 6.42 12.94 17.30
N VAL A 291 5.75 12.07 16.53
CA VAL A 291 5.98 10.62 16.57
C VAL A 291 7.30 10.23 15.90
N LYS A 292 7.76 10.97 14.89
CA LYS A 292 9.07 10.73 14.26
C LYS A 292 10.25 10.84 15.23
N GLU A 293 10.08 11.55 16.34
CA GLU A 293 11.11 11.76 17.37
C GLU A 293 11.24 10.55 18.33
N VAL A 294 10.32 9.59 18.27
CA VAL A 294 10.29 8.41 19.18
C VAL A 294 10.27 7.08 18.42
N ALA A 295 9.66 7.04 17.24
CA ALA A 295 9.62 5.86 16.38
C ALA A 295 11.00 5.58 15.75
N SER A 296 11.35 4.30 15.56
CA SER A 296 12.53 3.91 14.78
C SER A 296 12.34 4.15 13.28
N SER A 297 11.10 3.93 12.81
CA SER A 297 10.65 4.22 11.45
C SER A 297 9.19 4.67 11.47
N ILE A 298 8.87 5.65 10.63
CA ILE A 298 7.51 6.14 10.43
C ILE A 298 7.26 6.43 8.94
N THR A 299 6.07 6.10 8.45
CA THR A 299 5.66 6.45 7.09
C THR A 299 5.11 7.87 7.03
N PRO A 300 5.57 8.73 6.09
CA PRO A 300 5.00 10.07 5.91
C PRO A 300 3.64 10.02 5.22
N VAL A 301 2.80 11.01 5.52
CA VAL A 301 1.56 11.27 4.76
C VAL A 301 1.58 12.71 4.25
N PRO A 302 1.49 12.93 2.93
CA PRO A 302 1.50 11.94 1.85
C PRO A 302 2.90 11.36 1.59
N GLY A 303 2.97 10.24 0.88
CA GLY A 303 4.22 9.69 0.34
C GLY A 303 4.69 8.35 0.93
N GLY A 304 3.96 7.81 1.92
CA GLY A 304 4.21 6.48 2.49
C GLY A 304 3.35 5.39 1.87
N VAL A 305 2.27 5.01 2.56
CA VAL A 305 1.41 3.87 2.17
C VAL A 305 0.75 4.07 0.80
N GLY A 306 0.26 5.27 0.48
CA GLY A 306 -0.47 5.53 -0.78
C GLY A 306 0.30 5.16 -2.06
N PRO A 307 1.52 5.67 -2.30
CA PRO A 307 2.34 5.23 -3.42
C PRO A 307 2.66 3.74 -3.40
N MET A 308 2.87 3.15 -2.22
CA MET A 308 3.12 1.71 -2.08
C MET A 308 1.91 0.87 -2.52
N THR A 309 0.69 1.29 -2.20
CA THR A 309 -0.55 0.65 -2.67
C THR A 309 -0.60 0.53 -4.19
N VAL A 310 -0.20 1.59 -4.92
CA VAL A 310 -0.18 1.53 -6.39
C VAL A 310 0.86 0.54 -6.91
N ILE A 311 2.04 0.48 -6.28
CA ILE A 311 3.07 -0.48 -6.67
C ILE A 311 2.62 -1.92 -6.40
N MET A 312 1.96 -2.17 -5.26
CA MET A 312 1.41 -3.50 -4.95
C MET A 312 0.32 -3.93 -5.93
N LEU A 313 -0.51 -3.00 -6.41
CA LEU A 313 -1.47 -3.29 -7.48
C LEU A 313 -0.77 -3.75 -8.77
N ILE A 314 0.32 -3.07 -9.16
CA ILE A 314 1.07 -3.45 -10.36
C ILE A 314 1.81 -4.77 -10.12
N LYS A 315 2.37 -5.01 -8.93
CA LYS A 315 2.97 -6.29 -8.54
C LYS A 315 1.96 -7.44 -8.65
N ASN A 316 0.75 -7.27 -8.10
CA ASN A 316 -0.32 -8.25 -8.23
C ASN A 316 -0.69 -8.48 -9.71
N THR A 317 -0.72 -7.43 -10.53
CA THR A 317 -0.96 -7.57 -11.98
C THR A 317 0.14 -8.36 -12.69
N VAL A 318 1.42 -8.09 -12.39
CA VAL A 318 2.55 -8.85 -12.96
C VAL A 318 2.47 -10.32 -12.54
N TYR A 319 2.16 -10.59 -11.26
CA TYR A 319 1.93 -11.95 -10.78
C TYR A 319 0.78 -12.65 -11.54
N ALA A 320 -0.37 -11.98 -11.68
CA ALA A 320 -1.51 -12.52 -12.43
C ALA A 320 -1.14 -12.86 -13.89
N ALA A 321 -0.35 -11.98 -14.52
CA ALA A 321 0.12 -12.17 -15.88
C ALA A 321 1.08 -13.37 -16.00
N LYS A 322 2.02 -13.54 -15.06
CA LYS A 322 2.91 -14.72 -15.02
C LYS A 322 2.12 -16.03 -14.87
N GLN A 323 1.16 -16.07 -13.95
CA GLN A 323 0.28 -17.24 -13.79
C GLN A 323 -0.56 -17.57 -15.04
N ALA A 324 -0.88 -16.56 -15.85
CA ALA A 324 -1.57 -16.76 -17.13
C ALA A 324 -0.62 -17.27 -18.22
N ALA A 325 0.61 -16.77 -18.26
CA ALA A 325 1.64 -17.18 -19.22
C ALA A 325 2.09 -18.64 -19.01
N GLU A 326 2.12 -19.13 -17.77
CA GLU A 326 2.39 -20.55 -17.45
C GLU A 326 1.40 -21.54 -18.09
N LYS A 327 0.25 -21.05 -18.58
CA LYS A 327 -0.80 -21.87 -19.23
C LYS A 327 -0.72 -21.84 -20.76
N LEU A 328 0.24 -21.11 -21.35
CA LEU A 328 0.49 -21.04 -22.79
C LEU A 328 1.39 -22.20 -23.26
#